data_AF-A0A7C1AJJ3-F1
#
_entry.id   AF-A0A7C1AJJ3-F1
#
_cell.length_a   1.000
_cell.length_b   1.000
_cell.length_c   1.000
_cell.angle_alpha   90.00
_cell.angle_beta   90.00
_cell.angle_gamma   90.00
#
_symmetry.space_group_name_H-M   'P 1'
#
loop_
_entity.id
_entity.type
_entity.pdbx_description
1 polymer ?
#
loop_
_entity_poly.entity_id
_entity_poly.type
_entity_poly.pdbx_seq_one_letter_code
_entity_poly.pdbx_strand_id
1 'polypeptide(L)' 'MWLNLEPAKKPVRCLEYVIVHKMVHLLERYHNDKFLFYMDTYLFNWKGLKKELNKLPVSHAD' A
#
# COMPACT_ATOMS: atom_id res chain seq x y z
N MET A 1 11.79 -4.90 5.56
CA MET A 1 10.37 -4.54 5.44
C MET A 1 9.96 -3.87 6.75
N TRP A 2 9.81 -2.55 6.81
CA TRP A 2 9.43 -1.85 8.05
C TRP A 2 7.93 -1.55 8.03
N LEU A 3 7.21 -1.94 9.08
CA LEU A 3 5.81 -1.59 9.28
C LEU A 3 5.77 -0.29 10.08
N ASN A 4 5.68 0.83 9.37
CA ASN A 4 5.42 2.09 10.03
C ASN A 4 3.98 2.04 10.60
N LEU A 5 3.79 2.42 11.86
CA LEU A 5 2.50 2.39 12.59
C LEU A 5 1.70 3.68 12.39
N GLU A 6 2.30 4.71 11.80
CA GLU A 6 1.62 5.95 11.38
C GLU A 6 0.37 5.76 10.50
N PRO A 7 0.26 4.72 9.63
CA PRO A 7 -0.96 4.41 8.90
C PRO A 7 -2.16 4.01 9.77
N ALA A 8 -1.98 3.65 11.04
CA ALA A 8 -3.10 3.27 11.92
C ALA A 8 -4.09 4.42 12.17
N LYS A 9 -3.68 5.68 11.94
CA LYS A 9 -4.54 6.87 11.99
C LYS A 9 -5.24 7.17 10.66
N LYS A 10 -4.91 6.45 9.58
CA LYS A 10 -5.46 6.65 8.23
C LYS A 10 -6.75 5.83 8.05
N PRO A 11 -7.62 6.17 7.08
CA PRO A 11 -8.84 5.43 6.81
C PRO A 11 -8.55 3.95 6.56
N VAL A 12 -9.40 3.04 7.06
CA VAL A 12 -9.23 1.57 6.97
C VAL A 12 -8.87 1.10 5.55
N ARG A 13 -9.45 1.72 4.52
CA ARG A 13 -9.19 1.40 3.10
C ARG A 13 -7.73 1.69 2.68
N CYS A 14 -7.08 2.69 3.28
CA CYS A 14 -5.66 2.96 3.06
C CYS A 14 -4.78 1.92 3.78
N LEU A 15 -5.25 1.37 4.91
CA LEU A 15 -4.55 0.30 5.63
C LEU A 15 -4.53 -0.99 4.81
N GLU A 16 -5.65 -1.32 4.17
CA GLU A 16 -5.79 -2.46 3.27
C GLU A 16 -4.75 -2.42 2.14
N TYR A 17 -4.57 -1.27 1.48
CA TYR A 17 -3.52 -1.07 0.48
C TYR A 17 -2.12 -1.34 1.03
N VAL A 18 -1.79 -0.81 2.22
CA VAL A 18 -0.46 -0.97 2.82
C VAL A 18 -0.18 -2.43 3.18
N ILE A 19 -1.18 -3.13 3.70
CA ILE A 19 -1.07 -4.55 4.08
C ILE A 19 -0.88 -5.40 2.83
N VAL A 20 -1.77 -5.28 1.83
CA VAL A 20 -1.68 -6.05 0.58
C VAL A 20 -0.35 -5.75 -0.12
N HIS A 21 0.06 -4.48 -0.22
CA HIS A 21 1.34 -4.10 -0.81
C HIS A 21 2.53 -4.81 -0.15
N LYS A 22 2.54 -4.91 1.19
CA LYS A 22 3.59 -5.63 1.93
C LYS A 22 3.50 -7.13 1.73
N MET A 23 2.31 -7.71 1.65
CA MET A 23 2.12 -9.13 1.38
C MET A 23 2.58 -9.50 -0.03
N VAL A 24 2.26 -8.68 -1.04
CA VAL A 24 2.76 -8.87 -2.40
C VAL A 24 4.28 -8.79 -2.43
N HIS A 25 4.89 -7.93 -1.60
CA HIS A 25 6.35 -7.90 -1.45
C HIS A 25 6.99 -9.18 -0.90
N LEU A 26 6.22 -10.05 -0.25
CA LEU A 26 6.69 -11.39 0.14
C LEU A 26 6.74 -12.34 -1.07
N LEU A 27 5.89 -12.13 -2.08
CA LEU A 27 5.84 -12.93 -3.31
C LEU A 27 6.78 -12.37 -4.40
N GLU A 28 6.87 -11.06 -4.50
CA GLU A 28 7.64 -10.36 -5.52
C GLU A 28 8.31 -9.13 -4.91
N ARG A 29 9.65 -9.14 -4.88
CA ARG A 29 10.44 -8.10 -4.20
C ARG A 29 10.39 -6.76 -4.94
N TYR A 30 10.29 -6.77 -6.26
CA TYR A 30 10.41 -5.58 -7.10
C TYR A 30 9.04 -5.12 -7.62
N HIS A 31 8.83 -3.81 -7.79
CA HIS A 31 7.60 -3.26 -8.39
C HIS A 31 7.56 -3.43 -9.92
N ASN A 32 7.77 -4.65 -10.42
CA ASN A 32 7.74 -5.02 -11.84
C ASN A 32 6.33 -5.48 -12.27
N ASP A 33 6.18 -5.94 -13.52
CA ASP A 33 4.89 -6.41 -14.05
C ASP A 33 4.25 -7.53 -13.23
N LYS A 34 5.03 -8.43 -12.61
CA LYS A 34 4.48 -9.47 -11.72
C LYS A 34 3.91 -8.87 -10.44
N PHE A 35 4.57 -7.85 -9.88
CA PHE A 35 4.03 -7.13 -8.73
C PHE A 35 2.72 -6.43 -9.08
N LEU A 36 2.66 -5.75 -10.23
CA LEU A 36 1.44 -5.10 -10.70
C LEU A 36 0.33 -6.13 -10.92
N PHE A 37 0.65 -7.28 -11.51
CA PHE A 37 -0.29 -8.39 -11.69
C PHE A 37 -0.89 -8.86 -10.35
N TYR A 38 -0.06 -9.06 -9.31
CA TYR A 38 -0.57 -9.44 -7.99
C TYR A 38 -1.39 -8.33 -7.33
N MET A 39 -1.00 -7.06 -7.48
CA MET A 39 -1.78 -5.94 -6.95
C MET A 39 -3.15 -5.83 -7.63
N ASP A 40 -3.22 -5.95 -8.96
CA ASP A 40 -4.48 -5.96 -9.71
C ASP A 40 -5.35 -7.18 -9.35
N THR A 41 -4.73 -8.33 -9.03
CA THR A 41 -5.44 -9.55 -8.63
C THR A 41 -6.00 -9.48 -7.21
N TYR A 42 -5.20 -9.05 -6.22
CA TYR A 42 -5.59 -9.07 -4.81
C TYR A 42 -6.27 -7.78 -4.35
N LEU A 43 -6.11 -6.68 -5.09
CA LEU A 43 -6.67 -5.38 -4.71
C LEU A 43 -7.01 -4.55 -5.95
N PHE A 44 -8.09 -4.88 -6.65
CA PHE A 44 -8.50 -4.25 -7.91
C PHE A 44 -8.48 -2.70 -7.90
N ASN A 45 -8.81 -2.04 -6.78
CA ASN A 45 -8.80 -0.57 -6.66
C ASN A 45 -7.51 0.01 -6.04
N TRP A 46 -6.40 -0.72 -6.05
CA TRP A 46 -5.14 -0.31 -5.41
C TRP A 46 -4.63 1.04 -5.92
N LYS A 47 -4.87 1.38 -7.19
CA LYS A 47 -4.48 2.67 -7.80
C LYS A 47 -5.24 3.84 -7.16
N GLY A 48 -6.54 3.66 -6.92
CA GLY A 48 -7.36 4.64 -6.21
C GLY A 48 -6.93 4.79 -4.76
N LEU A 49 -6.70 3.68 -4.07
CA LEU A 49 -6.22 3.68 -2.69
C LEU A 49 -4.84 4.32 -2.55
N LYS A 50 -3.91 4.07 -3.48
CA LYS A 50 -2.61 4.73 -3.55
C LYS A 50 -2.76 6.25 -3.72
N LYS A 51 -3.67 6.68 -4.60
CA LYS A 51 -3.94 8.11 -4.83
C LYS A 51 -4.50 8.78 -3.57
N GLU A 52 -5.44 8.13 -2.89
CA GLU A 52 -5.98 8.62 -1.62
C GLU A 52 -4.91 8.64 -0.53
N LEU A 53 -4.08 7.60 -0.42
CA LEU A 53 -2.97 7.53 0.53
C LEU A 53 -1.97 8.67 0.35
N ASN A 54 -1.67 9.03 -0.90
CA ASN A 54 -0.78 10.13 -1.25
C ASN A 54 -1.36 11.53 -0.98
N LYS A 55 -2.69 11.67 -0.92
CA LYS A 55 -3.37 12.93 -0.57
C LYS A 55 -3.44 13.15 0.95
N LEU A 56 -3.41 12.08 1.73
CA LEU A 56 -3.38 12.20 3.17
C LEU A 56 -2.07 12.87 3.58
N PRO A 57 -2.11 13.90 4.46
CA PRO A 57 -0.89 14.51 4.95
C PRO A 57 -0.03 13.39 5.55
N VAL A 58 1.14 13.15 4.95
CA VAL A 58 2.20 12.43 5.63
C VAL A 58 2.61 13.37 6.75
N SER A 59 2.30 13.01 7.99
CA SER A 59 3.05 13.55 9.12
C SER A 59 4.50 13.17 8.87
N HIS A 60 5.27 14.04 8.22
CA HIS A 60 6.70 14.07 8.44
C HIS A 60 6.83 14.53 9.88
N ALA A 61 6.92 13.58 10.81
CA ALA A 61 7.70 13.85 12.00
C ALA A 61 9.15 13.89 11.52
N ASP A 62 9.72 15.09 11.55
CA ASP A 62 11.14 15.36 11.36
C ASP A 62 12.00 14.47 12.29
#